data_AF-A0A956SPB6-F1
#
_entry.id   AF-A0A956SPB6-F1
#
_cell.length_a   1.000
_cell.length_b   1.000
_cell.length_c   1.000
_cell.angle_alpha   90.00
_cell.angle_beta   90.00
_cell.angle_gamma   90.00
#
_symmetry.space_group_name_H-M   'P 1'
#
loop_
_entity.id
_entity.type
_entity.pdbx_description
1 polymer ?
#
loop_
_entity_poly.entity_id
_entity_poly.type
_entity_poly.pdbx_seq_one_letter_code
_entity_poly.pdbx_strand_id
1 'polypeptide(L)'
;GLLVLLALVIAWGYLLAPYRIAMEHVPLAASALRTRVLAAQAMTGAAVAVALLTAIWALRGRQSLVVAAWGVLALGGFAERVIVPAFVAQGPPAERGAELARRFDAALYGVELAAAAPDPAGAAGPPTGGVWDEESLGRWALGQGTILVSARLVRTGRAGLAWQATTTRLAPTPRIVVHLLAPDSIAMDGAPVEIAPPVVIADPRIRPGTATWRATEAGVPTGGALRRLALAWALQGPGIATRRPERIDWHLDPVNRVLQLIPGLGWSLEGVVQLPAGPAWLLSGLHRVDRAPMGTPTEVGGRWQDGLRPAMVATVGVQDGLVRAWLVPGADSLAAAWARIHAPLVGAATDMPTEVATGLRYPKGWFQAQVQALAARDPSLGRLPPPAALAVAGVWQGEPAWFATLVRPDDARPSAIVIGRIVAGSPELRVQRVPDGDAPNGEELLRAWYRMPMLSQLRELVRAAGDTLLPGPLHWALREDGLLAWQGFASAGRRGAPALLWLGTMRGGTLGGGRTAGTAWDSMSRPVGSADGGEMAEIARLEAVRAWMRRADSALLRRDMTAFGRAWEALRGLLLEGTPE
;
A
#
# COMPACT_ATOMS: atom_id res chain seq x y z
N GLY A 1 23.13 -21.43 -49.50
CA GLY A 1 23.57 -21.48 -48.09
C GLY A 1 22.69 -20.62 -47.21
N LEU A 2 22.87 -19.30 -47.23
CA LEU A 2 22.22 -18.37 -46.31
C LEU A 2 20.68 -18.44 -46.29
N LEU A 3 20.03 -18.52 -47.46
CA LEU A 3 18.56 -18.63 -47.53
C LEU A 3 18.03 -19.95 -46.93
N VAL A 4 18.75 -21.06 -47.08
CA VAL A 4 18.37 -22.34 -46.46
C VAL A 4 18.45 -22.23 -44.94
N LEU A 5 19.53 -21.64 -44.43
CA LEU A 5 19.70 -21.37 -43.00
C LEU A 5 18.58 -20.48 -42.46
N LEU A 6 18.23 -19.40 -43.19
CA LEU A 6 17.16 -18.49 -42.80
C LEU A 6 15.80 -19.21 -42.71
N ALA A 7 15.46 -20.05 -43.71
CA ALA A 7 14.23 -20.82 -43.69
C ALA A 7 14.18 -21.81 -42.51
N LEU A 8 15.31 -22.44 -42.16
CA LEU A 8 15.40 -23.33 -40.99
C LEU A 8 15.27 -22.57 -39.66
N VAL A 9 15.83 -21.37 -39.54
CA VAL A 9 15.65 -20.50 -38.35
C VAL A 9 14.19 -20.09 -38.21
N ILE A 10 13.51 -19.77 -39.31
CA ILE A 10 12.07 -19.47 -39.32
C ILE A 10 11.26 -20.71 -38.88
N ALA A 11 11.59 -21.89 -39.40
CA ALA A 11 10.94 -23.15 -39.00
C ALA A 11 11.12 -23.41 -37.50
N TRP A 12 12.34 -23.21 -36.97
CA TRP A 12 12.63 -23.32 -35.54
C TRP A 12 11.80 -22.34 -34.71
N GLY A 13 11.65 -21.09 -35.18
CA GLY A 13 10.80 -20.10 -34.53
C GLY A 13 9.33 -20.52 -34.43
N TYR A 14 8.77 -21.10 -35.50
CA TYR A 14 7.39 -21.62 -35.50
C TYR A 14 7.24 -22.90 -34.66
N LEU A 15 8.25 -23.77 -34.65
CA LEU A 15 8.26 -24.96 -33.80
C LEU A 15 8.20 -24.59 -32.31
N LEU A 16 8.81 -23.47 -31.93
CA LEU A 16 8.78 -22.94 -30.56
C LEU A 16 7.54 -22.10 -30.25
N ALA A 17 6.69 -21.79 -31.23
CA ALA A 17 5.52 -20.93 -31.03
C ALA A 17 4.53 -21.46 -29.97
N PRO A 18 4.22 -22.78 -29.89
CA PRO A 18 3.32 -23.29 -28.84
C PRO A 18 3.84 -23.00 -27.42
N TYR A 19 5.15 -23.10 -27.21
CA TYR A 19 5.78 -22.78 -25.91
C TYR A 19 5.77 -21.28 -25.63
N ARG A 20 5.92 -20.44 -26.66
CA ARG A 20 5.78 -18.98 -26.52
C ARG A 20 4.35 -18.59 -26.18
N ILE A 21 3.36 -19.19 -26.84
CA ILE A 21 1.94 -18.94 -26.56
C ILE A 21 1.58 -19.37 -25.14
N ALA A 22 2.14 -20.48 -24.64
CA ALA A 22 1.98 -20.88 -23.24
C ALA A 22 2.57 -19.89 -22.23
N MET A 23 3.47 -19.01 -22.67
CA MET A 23 4.08 -17.94 -21.88
C MET A 23 3.44 -16.56 -22.14
N GLU A 24 2.53 -16.43 -23.12
CA GLU A 24 1.83 -15.17 -23.41
C GLU A 24 0.66 -14.97 -22.43
N HIS A 25 0.59 -13.79 -21.79
CA HIS A 25 -0.37 -13.43 -20.73
C HIS A 25 -1.79 -13.14 -21.25
N VAL A 26 -2.08 -13.41 -22.52
CA VAL A 26 -3.38 -13.10 -23.13
C VAL A 26 -4.24 -14.37 -23.11
N PRO A 27 -5.37 -14.40 -22.39
CA PRO A 27 -6.25 -15.56 -22.41
C PRO A 27 -6.84 -15.73 -23.81
N LEU A 28 -6.34 -16.73 -24.54
CA LEU A 28 -6.87 -17.11 -25.85
C LEU A 28 -8.01 -18.12 -25.67
N ALA A 29 -9.09 -17.96 -26.42
CA ALA A 29 -10.13 -18.98 -26.51
C ALA A 29 -9.52 -20.33 -26.95
N ALA A 30 -10.07 -21.46 -26.48
CA ALA A 30 -9.53 -22.79 -26.82
C ALA A 30 -9.49 -23.04 -28.34
N SER A 31 -10.47 -22.51 -29.09
CA SER A 31 -10.49 -22.52 -30.55
C SER A 31 -9.32 -21.73 -31.14
N ALA A 32 -9.04 -20.54 -30.61
CA ALA A 32 -7.92 -19.72 -31.04
C ALA A 32 -6.55 -20.32 -30.74
N LEU A 33 -6.39 -20.93 -29.56
CA LEU A 33 -5.16 -21.66 -29.21
C LEU A 33 -4.95 -22.83 -30.18
N ARG A 34 -5.99 -23.62 -30.46
CA ARG A 34 -5.91 -24.72 -31.43
C ARG A 34 -5.57 -24.20 -32.83
N THR A 35 -6.19 -23.11 -33.27
CA THR A 35 -5.89 -22.49 -34.58
C THR A 35 -4.46 -21.99 -34.66
N ARG A 36 -3.93 -21.33 -33.61
CA ARG A 36 -2.53 -20.86 -33.58
C ARG A 36 -1.53 -22.02 -33.57
N VAL A 37 -1.79 -23.09 -32.80
CA VAL A 37 -0.93 -24.28 -32.78
C VAL A 37 -0.91 -24.97 -34.14
N LEU A 38 -2.08 -25.15 -34.78
CA LEU A 38 -2.18 -25.72 -36.12
C LEU A 38 -1.50 -24.82 -37.16
N ALA A 39 -1.68 -23.50 -37.09
CA ALA A 39 -1.02 -22.55 -37.97
C ALA A 39 0.51 -22.60 -37.81
N ALA A 40 1.02 -22.64 -36.57
CA ALA A 40 2.45 -22.76 -36.30
C ALA A 40 3.03 -24.08 -36.85
N GLN A 41 2.32 -25.20 -36.70
CA GLN A 41 2.71 -26.48 -37.28
C GLN A 41 2.73 -26.43 -38.82
N ALA A 42 1.69 -25.86 -39.44
CA ALA A 42 1.62 -25.68 -40.89
C ALA A 42 2.77 -24.79 -41.41
N MET A 43 3.06 -23.68 -40.71
CA MET A 43 4.14 -22.76 -41.07
C MET A 43 5.53 -23.36 -40.86
N THR A 44 5.70 -24.22 -39.87
CA THR A 44 6.94 -25.01 -39.68
C THR A 44 7.16 -25.92 -40.89
N GLY A 45 6.13 -26.65 -41.31
CA GLY A 45 6.18 -27.50 -42.51
C GLY A 45 6.47 -26.70 -43.79
N ALA A 46 5.81 -25.56 -43.96
CA ALA A 46 6.05 -24.66 -45.09
C ALA A 46 7.50 -24.15 -45.11
N ALA A 47 8.04 -23.71 -43.98
CA ALA A 47 9.41 -23.22 -43.88
C ALA A 47 10.46 -24.31 -44.21
N VAL A 48 10.25 -25.55 -43.74
CA VAL A 48 11.11 -26.69 -44.11
C VAL A 48 11.02 -26.98 -45.61
N ALA A 49 9.82 -26.94 -46.20
CA ALA A 49 9.65 -27.11 -47.64
C ALA A 49 10.37 -26.01 -48.44
N VAL A 50 10.30 -24.74 -48.01
CA VAL A 50 11.06 -23.64 -48.62
C VAL A 50 12.57 -23.87 -48.49
N ALA A 51 13.06 -24.37 -47.36
CA ALA A 51 14.47 -24.71 -47.17
C ALA A 51 14.94 -25.77 -48.17
N LEU A 52 14.17 -26.86 -48.35
CA LEU A 52 14.45 -27.93 -49.31
C LEU A 52 14.41 -27.43 -50.75
N LEU A 53 13.38 -26.67 -51.13
CA LEU A 53 13.26 -26.09 -52.48
C LEU A 53 14.42 -25.13 -52.79
N THR A 54 14.84 -24.34 -51.80
CA THR A 54 15.99 -23.42 -51.93
C THR A 54 17.31 -24.19 -52.07
N ALA A 55 17.46 -25.33 -51.38
CA ALA A 55 18.62 -26.21 -51.52
C ALA A 55 18.66 -26.88 -52.91
N ILE A 56 17.53 -27.40 -53.40
CA ILE A 56 17.41 -27.99 -54.74
C ILE A 56 17.68 -26.93 -55.82
N TRP A 57 17.18 -25.71 -55.63
CA TRP A 57 17.44 -24.59 -56.53
C TRP A 57 18.94 -24.29 -56.64
N ALA A 58 19.66 -24.28 -55.52
CA ALA A 58 21.10 -24.05 -55.52
C ALA A 58 21.87 -25.07 -56.40
N LEU A 59 21.27 -26.24 -56.65
CA LEU A 59 21.81 -27.29 -57.52
C LEU A 59 21.30 -27.23 -58.97
N ARG A 60 20.10 -26.68 -59.23
CA ARG A 60 19.41 -26.78 -60.54
C ARG A 60 19.05 -25.44 -61.22
N GLY A 61 19.27 -24.30 -60.59
CA GLY A 61 19.23 -22.96 -61.21
C GLY A 61 17.86 -22.36 -61.58
N ARG A 62 16.72 -22.99 -61.28
CA ARG A 62 15.37 -22.49 -61.64
C ARG A 62 14.81 -21.41 -60.68
N GLN A 63 14.98 -20.13 -61.00
CA GLN A 63 14.68 -19.01 -60.08
C GLN A 63 13.19 -18.83 -59.70
N SER A 64 12.24 -19.20 -60.56
CA SER A 64 10.81 -18.95 -60.33
C SER A 64 10.22 -19.71 -59.15
N LEU A 65 10.67 -20.94 -58.89
CA LEU A 65 10.18 -21.77 -57.79
C LEU A 65 10.57 -21.23 -56.41
N VAL A 66 11.76 -20.65 -56.28
CA VAL A 66 12.24 -20.09 -55.02
C VAL A 66 11.45 -18.83 -54.66
N VAL A 67 11.26 -17.93 -55.61
CA VAL A 67 10.50 -16.68 -55.38
C VAL A 67 9.06 -16.99 -54.96
N ALA A 68 8.41 -17.94 -55.62
CA ALA A 68 7.05 -18.36 -55.25
C ALA A 68 7.01 -18.97 -53.83
N ALA A 69 7.94 -19.86 -53.50
CA ALA A 69 7.99 -20.53 -52.20
C ALA A 69 8.21 -19.53 -51.05
N TRP A 70 9.14 -18.58 -51.22
CA TRP A 70 9.37 -17.50 -50.25
C TRP A 70 8.18 -16.54 -50.15
N GLY A 71 7.50 -16.24 -51.27
CA GLY A 71 6.29 -15.42 -51.28
C GLY A 71 5.15 -16.02 -50.46
N VAL A 72 4.90 -17.33 -50.62
CA VAL A 72 3.89 -18.06 -49.83
C VAL A 72 4.25 -18.07 -48.35
N LEU A 73 5.53 -18.29 -48.01
CA LEU A 73 5.98 -18.28 -46.61
C LEU A 73 5.81 -16.90 -45.97
N ALA A 74 6.14 -15.82 -46.70
CA ALA A 74 5.97 -14.45 -46.23
C ALA A 74 4.49 -14.09 -46.02
N LEU A 75 3.62 -14.43 -46.98
CA LEU A 75 2.19 -14.17 -46.90
C LEU A 75 1.54 -14.98 -45.76
N GLY A 76 1.91 -16.26 -45.61
CA GLY A 76 1.45 -17.11 -44.50
C GLY A 76 1.88 -16.57 -43.14
N GLY A 77 3.13 -16.09 -43.02
CA GLY A 77 3.61 -15.46 -41.79
C GLY A 77 2.90 -14.15 -41.48
N PHE A 78 2.56 -13.36 -42.49
CA PHE A 78 1.76 -12.15 -42.32
C PHE A 78 0.32 -12.47 -41.86
N ALA A 79 -0.34 -13.43 -42.50
CA ALA A 79 -1.68 -13.86 -42.14
C ALA A 79 -1.74 -14.38 -40.70
N GLU A 80 -0.76 -15.20 -40.29
CA GLU A 80 -0.67 -15.75 -38.93
C GLU A 80 -0.46 -14.66 -37.87
N ARG A 81 0.40 -13.67 -38.13
CA ARG A 81 0.72 -12.62 -37.14
C ARG A 81 -0.25 -11.46 -37.09
N VAL A 82 -0.92 -11.13 -38.19
CA VAL A 82 -1.74 -9.91 -38.29
C VAL A 82 -3.22 -10.26 -38.39
N ILE A 83 -3.58 -11.21 -39.25
CA ILE A 83 -4.98 -11.51 -39.56
C ILE A 83 -5.59 -12.40 -38.46
N VAL A 84 -4.94 -13.52 -38.12
CA VAL A 84 -5.49 -14.47 -37.13
C VAL A 84 -5.77 -13.81 -35.77
N PRO A 85 -4.88 -12.97 -35.18
CA PRO A 85 -5.17 -12.33 -33.91
C PRO A 85 -6.33 -11.35 -33.97
N ALA A 86 -6.50 -10.62 -35.08
CA ALA A 86 -7.58 -9.63 -35.24
C ALA A 86 -8.96 -10.28 -35.25
N PHE A 87 -9.10 -11.47 -35.84
CA PHE A 87 -10.36 -12.23 -35.84
C PHE A 87 -10.60 -13.00 -34.54
N VAL A 88 -9.53 -13.45 -33.88
CA VAL A 88 -9.60 -14.17 -32.60
C VAL A 88 -9.96 -13.26 -31.43
N ALA A 89 -9.49 -12.02 -31.43
CA ALA A 89 -9.68 -11.07 -30.31
C ALA A 89 -11.14 -10.62 -30.12
N GLN A 90 -12.04 -10.91 -31.06
CA GLN A 90 -13.43 -10.46 -31.04
C GLN A 90 -14.41 -11.47 -30.41
N GLY A 91 -13.94 -12.65 -29.98
CA GLY A 91 -14.79 -13.63 -29.29
C GLY A 91 -14.89 -13.32 -27.79
N PRO A 92 -16.08 -13.38 -27.16
CA PRO A 92 -16.19 -13.28 -25.72
C PRO A 92 -15.35 -14.40 -25.05
N PRO A 93 -14.63 -14.12 -23.96
CA PRO A 93 -13.87 -15.14 -23.26
C PRO A 93 -14.82 -16.26 -22.82
N ALA A 94 -14.47 -17.51 -23.15
CA ALA A 94 -15.27 -18.65 -22.75
C ALA A 94 -15.42 -18.67 -21.22
N GLU A 95 -16.63 -18.85 -20.70
CA GLU A 95 -16.93 -18.83 -19.24
C GLU A 95 -15.99 -19.73 -18.42
N ARG A 96 -15.60 -20.88 -18.97
CA ARG A 96 -14.62 -21.79 -18.36
C ARG A 96 -13.24 -21.17 -18.16
N GLY A 97 -12.80 -20.32 -19.08
CA GLY A 97 -11.52 -19.60 -18.98
C GLY A 97 -11.56 -18.55 -17.87
N ALA A 98 -12.67 -17.83 -17.72
CA ALA A 98 -12.86 -16.87 -16.64
C ALA A 98 -12.90 -17.56 -15.26
N GLU A 99 -13.59 -18.69 -15.14
CA GLU A 99 -13.61 -19.49 -13.91
C GLU A 99 -12.23 -20.04 -13.56
N LEU A 100 -11.51 -20.58 -14.54
CA LEU A 100 -10.14 -21.06 -14.33
C LEU A 100 -9.22 -19.91 -13.88
N ALA A 101 -9.28 -18.75 -14.54
CA ALA A 101 -8.50 -17.58 -14.16
C ALA A 101 -8.81 -17.11 -12.73
N ARG A 102 -10.09 -17.09 -12.32
CA ARG A 102 -10.48 -16.81 -10.92
C ARG A 102 -9.86 -17.79 -9.93
N ARG A 103 -9.86 -19.09 -10.25
CA ARG A 103 -9.21 -20.11 -9.40
C ARG A 103 -7.69 -19.91 -9.31
N PHE A 104 -7.05 -19.51 -10.40
CA PHE A 104 -5.62 -19.15 -10.38
C PHE A 104 -5.37 -17.91 -9.51
N ASP A 105 -6.15 -16.85 -9.66
CA ASP A 105 -6.00 -15.65 -8.81
C ASP A 105 -6.32 -15.96 -7.34
N ALA A 106 -7.30 -16.80 -7.05
CA ALA A 106 -7.56 -17.29 -5.70
C ALA A 106 -6.35 -18.08 -5.14
N ALA A 107 -5.70 -18.90 -5.97
CA ALA A 107 -4.51 -19.62 -5.56
C ALA A 107 -3.27 -18.72 -5.41
N LEU A 108 -3.13 -17.67 -6.23
CA LEU A 108 -1.96 -16.77 -6.28
C LEU A 108 -2.05 -15.60 -5.31
N TYR A 109 -3.26 -15.14 -5.01
CA TYR A 109 -3.53 -13.97 -4.18
C TYR A 109 -4.43 -14.28 -2.98
N GLY A 110 -4.97 -15.50 -2.83
CA GLY A 110 -5.91 -15.82 -1.75
C GLY A 110 -7.22 -15.03 -1.82
N VAL A 111 -7.65 -14.65 -3.03
CA VAL A 111 -8.90 -13.93 -3.25
C VAL A 111 -10.04 -14.94 -3.25
N GLU A 112 -10.73 -15.08 -2.12
CA GLU A 112 -12.01 -15.77 -2.05
C GLU A 112 -13.11 -14.72 -1.89
N LEU A 113 -13.90 -14.52 -2.95
CA LEU A 113 -15.04 -13.61 -2.94
C LEU A 113 -16.18 -14.25 -2.14
N ALA A 114 -16.28 -13.93 -0.85
CA ALA A 114 -17.52 -14.13 -0.13
C ALA A 114 -18.52 -13.04 -0.56
N ALA A 115 -19.64 -13.44 -1.16
CA ALA A 115 -20.77 -12.53 -1.37
C ALA A 115 -21.31 -12.12 0.01
N ALA A 116 -21.00 -10.90 0.44
CA ALA A 116 -21.39 -10.41 1.74
C ALA A 116 -22.68 -9.58 1.62
N ALA A 117 -23.70 -9.92 2.41
CA ALA A 117 -24.76 -8.98 2.75
C ALA A 117 -24.16 -7.77 3.50
N PRO A 118 -24.78 -6.59 3.44
CA PRO A 118 -24.45 -5.50 4.37
C PRO A 118 -24.49 -6.04 5.80
N ASP A 119 -23.44 -5.77 6.58
CA ASP A 119 -23.26 -6.39 7.89
C ASP A 119 -24.28 -5.78 8.88
N PRO A 120 -25.14 -6.60 9.51
CA PRO A 120 -26.16 -6.09 10.42
C PRO A 120 -25.61 -5.56 11.75
N ALA A 121 -24.31 -5.76 12.02
CA ALA A 121 -23.67 -5.40 13.28
C ALA A 121 -22.61 -4.28 13.14
N GLY A 122 -22.77 -3.38 12.18
CA GLY A 122 -21.94 -2.18 12.12
C GLY A 122 -22.10 -1.36 13.40
N ALA A 123 -21.07 -1.34 14.27
CA ALA A 123 -21.10 -0.67 15.58
C ALA A 123 -21.61 0.76 15.48
N ALA A 124 -22.71 1.10 16.16
CA ALA A 124 -23.33 2.43 16.19
C ALA A 124 -22.37 3.48 16.80
N GLY A 125 -21.44 3.98 16.00
CA GLY A 125 -20.40 4.89 16.44
C GLY A 125 -19.51 5.41 15.30
N PRO A 126 -18.69 6.44 15.60
CA PRO A 126 -17.81 7.07 14.63
C PRO A 126 -16.77 6.11 14.07
N PRO A 127 -16.28 6.33 12.84
CA PRO A 127 -15.16 5.56 12.31
C PRO A 127 -13.92 5.81 13.17
N THR A 128 -13.55 4.84 14.01
CA THR A 128 -12.32 4.91 14.82
C THR A 128 -11.11 4.64 13.93
N GLY A 129 -10.10 5.52 13.95
CA GLY A 129 -8.83 5.33 13.24
C GLY A 129 -8.73 5.97 11.85
N GLY A 130 -9.79 6.65 11.38
CA GLY A 130 -9.81 7.34 10.08
C GLY A 130 -9.39 8.81 10.10
N VAL A 131 -8.99 9.34 11.26
CA VAL A 131 -8.55 10.72 11.43
C VAL A 131 -7.09 10.88 10.99
N TRP A 132 -6.27 9.88 11.29
CA TRP A 132 -4.86 9.82 10.93
C TRP A 132 -4.62 8.70 9.91
N ASP A 133 -3.64 8.89 9.04
CA ASP A 133 -3.14 7.90 8.09
C ASP A 133 -1.60 7.91 8.09
N GLU A 134 -0.97 6.96 7.38
CA GLU A 134 0.50 6.88 7.31
C GLU A 134 1.15 8.14 6.72
N GLU A 135 0.48 8.83 5.80
CA GLU A 135 1.03 10.00 5.12
C GLU A 135 1.03 11.23 6.03
N SER A 136 -0.09 11.50 6.70
CA SER A 136 -0.26 12.55 7.69
C SER A 136 0.65 12.34 8.89
N LEU A 137 0.78 11.11 9.39
CA LEU A 137 1.77 10.76 10.42
C LEU A 137 3.21 10.92 9.90
N GLY A 138 3.45 10.62 8.62
CA GLY A 138 4.74 10.83 7.97
C GLY A 138 5.14 12.30 7.94
N ARG A 139 4.21 13.16 7.52
CA ARG A 139 4.39 14.61 7.51
C ARG A 139 4.53 15.18 8.93
N TRP A 140 3.77 14.67 9.90
CA TRP A 140 3.95 15.03 11.32
C TRP A 140 5.37 14.68 11.83
N ALA A 141 5.85 13.46 11.57
CA ALA A 141 7.18 13.03 11.96
C ALA A 141 8.28 13.92 11.35
N LEU A 142 8.13 14.28 10.07
CA LEU A 142 9.03 15.21 9.37
C LEU A 142 9.05 16.59 10.04
N GLY A 143 7.88 17.09 10.45
CA GLY A 143 7.77 18.35 11.20
C GLY A 143 8.47 18.32 12.56
N GLN A 144 8.67 17.13 13.16
CA GLN A 144 9.46 16.91 14.37
C GLN A 144 10.96 16.69 14.09
N GLY A 145 11.41 16.79 12.83
CA GLY A 145 12.78 16.51 12.43
C GLY A 145 13.14 15.02 12.52
N THR A 146 12.15 14.14 12.38
CA THR A 146 12.30 12.68 12.36
C THR A 146 11.73 12.11 11.06
N ILE A 147 11.98 10.84 10.79
CA ILE A 147 11.40 10.12 9.65
C ILE A 147 10.46 9.06 10.20
N LEU A 148 9.25 9.00 9.68
CA LEU A 148 8.33 7.90 9.97
C LEU A 148 8.87 6.63 9.32
N VAL A 149 9.12 5.62 10.16
CA VAL A 149 9.62 4.30 9.75
C VAL A 149 8.46 3.35 9.49
N SER A 150 7.43 3.40 10.34
CA SER A 150 6.22 2.60 10.23
C SER A 150 5.11 3.28 11.02
N ALA A 151 3.85 3.10 10.62
CA ALA A 151 2.68 3.50 11.39
C ALA A 151 1.63 2.40 11.32
N ARG A 152 1.08 2.00 12.46
CA ARG A 152 0.15 0.88 12.51
C ARG A 152 -0.88 1.00 13.66
N LEU A 153 -2.19 0.88 13.39
CA LEU A 153 -3.28 0.76 14.39
C LEU A 153 -3.26 -0.49 15.29
N VAL A 154 -2.72 -0.43 16.50
CA VAL A 154 -2.65 -1.54 17.46
C VAL A 154 -3.82 -1.51 18.45
N ARG A 155 -4.22 -2.66 18.99
CA ARG A 155 -5.12 -2.72 20.15
C ARG A 155 -4.31 -2.48 21.42
N THR A 156 -4.79 -1.58 22.26
CA THR A 156 -4.24 -1.19 23.55
C THR A 156 -5.30 -1.45 24.61
N GLY A 157 -4.98 -2.24 25.65
CA GLY A 157 -5.96 -2.80 26.58
C GLY A 157 -7.13 -1.86 26.97
N ARG A 158 -6.85 -0.80 27.75
CA ARG A 158 -7.89 0.12 28.25
C ARG A 158 -8.31 1.23 27.28
N ALA A 159 -7.46 1.61 26.34
CA ALA A 159 -7.71 2.75 25.44
C ALA A 159 -8.32 2.33 24.09
N GLY A 160 -8.63 1.04 23.90
CA GLY A 160 -9.18 0.53 22.65
C GLY A 160 -8.09 0.46 21.60
N LEU A 161 -8.18 1.25 20.53
CA LEU A 161 -7.23 1.21 19.42
C LEU A 161 -6.35 2.45 19.42
N ALA A 162 -5.10 2.31 18.96
CA ALA A 162 -4.14 3.39 18.92
C ALA A 162 -3.22 3.27 17.72
N TRP A 163 -2.81 4.38 17.13
CA TRP A 163 -1.73 4.39 16.17
C TRP A 163 -0.40 4.20 16.88
N GLN A 164 0.30 3.11 16.57
CA GLN A 164 1.70 2.94 16.91
C GLN A 164 2.55 3.50 15.77
N ALA A 165 3.07 4.71 15.94
CA ALA A 165 3.96 5.35 14.97
C ALA A 165 5.41 5.20 15.43
N THR A 166 6.25 4.57 14.62
CA THR A 166 7.68 4.46 14.88
C THR A 166 8.42 5.49 14.07
N THR A 167 9.12 6.40 14.73
CA THR A 167 9.95 7.42 14.09
C THR A 167 11.42 7.17 14.39
N THR A 168 12.29 7.62 13.49
CA THR A 168 13.75 7.57 13.69
C THR A 168 14.38 8.94 13.48
N ARG A 169 15.38 9.26 14.30
CA ARG A 169 16.27 10.41 14.07
C ARG A 169 17.59 9.89 13.49
N LEU A 170 17.99 10.41 12.33
CA LEU A 170 19.16 9.87 11.63
C LEU A 170 20.51 10.28 12.26
N ALA A 171 20.59 11.47 12.88
CA ALA A 171 21.82 12.03 13.48
C ALA A 171 21.49 13.13 14.54
N PRO A 172 22.43 13.49 15.44
CA PRO A 172 23.77 12.91 15.65
C PRO A 172 23.78 11.63 16.52
N THR A 173 22.74 11.41 17.33
CA THR A 173 22.56 10.13 18.06
C THR A 173 21.35 9.40 17.48
N PRO A 174 21.53 8.20 16.90
CA PRO A 174 20.41 7.44 16.39
C PRO A 174 19.48 7.09 17.54
N ARG A 175 18.20 7.38 17.35
CA ARG A 175 17.14 7.03 18.30
C ARG A 175 15.93 6.57 17.51
N ILE A 176 15.31 5.50 17.97
CA ILE A 176 13.97 5.11 17.55
C ILE A 176 13.02 5.56 18.64
N VAL A 177 11.94 6.21 18.24
CA VAL A 177 10.87 6.62 19.15
C VAL A 177 9.59 5.95 18.70
N VAL A 178 8.97 5.20 19.61
CA VAL A 178 7.68 4.54 19.37
C VAL A 178 6.61 5.33 20.09
N HIS A 179 5.73 5.97 19.32
CA HIS A 179 4.62 6.76 19.82
C HIS A 179 3.34 5.92 19.81
N LEU A 180 2.52 6.06 20.86
CA LEU A 180 1.15 5.55 20.89
C LEU A 180 0.21 6.75 20.83
N LEU A 181 -0.50 6.86 19.72
CA LEU A 181 -1.30 8.02 19.35
C LEU A 181 -2.78 7.63 19.32
N ALA A 182 -3.64 8.53 19.81
CA ALA A 182 -5.08 8.36 19.75
C ALA A 182 -5.55 8.27 18.28
N PRO A 183 -6.45 7.34 17.96
CA PRO A 183 -6.86 7.06 16.58
C PRO A 183 -7.78 8.13 16.00
N ASP A 184 -8.45 8.90 16.86
CA ASP A 184 -9.59 9.76 16.54
C ASP A 184 -9.52 11.14 17.20
N SER A 185 -8.46 11.39 17.97
CA SER A 185 -8.27 12.61 18.75
C SER A 185 -7.14 13.46 18.18
N ILE A 186 -7.32 14.77 18.28
CA ILE A 186 -6.40 15.79 17.81
C ILE A 186 -6.12 16.77 18.95
N ALA A 187 -4.85 17.09 19.19
CA ALA A 187 -4.45 18.09 20.14
C ALA A 187 -4.85 19.50 19.67
N MET A 188 -4.80 20.49 20.57
CA MET A 188 -5.19 21.87 20.26
C MET A 188 -4.35 22.52 19.15
N ASP A 189 -3.09 22.10 19.03
CA ASP A 189 -2.15 22.52 17.99
C ASP A 189 -2.28 21.72 16.69
N GLY A 190 -3.21 20.75 16.64
CA GLY A 190 -3.44 19.89 15.50
C GLY A 190 -2.51 18.68 15.43
N ALA A 191 -1.67 18.43 16.44
CA ALA A 191 -0.84 17.24 16.52
C ALA A 191 -1.68 16.00 16.92
N PRO A 192 -1.22 14.78 16.60
CA PRO A 192 -1.81 13.57 17.17
C PRO A 192 -1.66 13.57 18.69
N VAL A 193 -2.72 13.17 19.40
CA VAL A 193 -2.71 13.08 20.86
C VAL A 193 -1.96 11.83 21.28
N GLU A 194 -0.88 11.97 22.06
CA GLU A 194 -0.20 10.82 22.66
C GLU A 194 -1.05 10.26 23.81
N ILE A 195 -1.39 8.97 23.76
CA ILE A 195 -2.16 8.29 24.82
C ILE A 195 -1.27 7.67 25.90
N ALA A 196 0.04 7.58 25.62
CA ALA A 196 1.04 7.09 26.53
C ALA A 196 2.40 7.76 26.23
N PRO A 197 3.28 7.90 27.22
CA PRO A 197 4.64 8.40 26.99
C PRO A 197 5.36 7.59 25.90
N PRO A 198 6.08 8.24 24.98
CA PRO A 198 6.75 7.55 23.90
C PRO A 198 7.88 6.68 24.42
N VAL A 199 8.04 5.49 23.84
CA VAL A 199 9.14 4.58 24.17
C VAL A 199 10.35 4.97 23.34
N VAL A 200 11.42 5.39 24.00
CA VAL A 200 12.67 5.79 23.35
C VAL A 200 13.66 4.63 23.43
N ILE A 201 14.08 4.14 22.26
CA ILE A 201 15.14 3.14 22.14
C ILE A 201 16.43 3.88 21.75
N ALA A 202 17.34 3.98 22.73
CA ALA A 202 18.64 4.61 22.55
C ALA A 202 19.65 3.66 21.88
N ASP A 203 20.53 4.24 21.06
CA ASP A 203 21.59 3.56 20.28
C ASP A 203 21.13 2.25 19.62
N PRO A 204 20.08 2.27 18.78
CA PRO A 204 19.61 1.06 18.13
C PRO A 204 20.68 0.54 17.17
N ARG A 205 21.06 -0.72 17.37
CA ARG A 205 22.01 -1.42 16.49
C ARG A 205 21.41 -1.67 15.12
N ILE A 206 20.16 -2.10 15.07
CA ILE A 206 19.41 -2.42 13.86
C ILE A 206 18.32 -1.38 13.63
N ARG A 207 18.33 -0.71 12.48
CA ARG A 207 17.27 0.24 12.10
C ARG A 207 17.18 0.38 10.57
N PRO A 208 16.01 0.71 10.03
CA PRO A 208 15.83 0.90 8.59
C PRO A 208 16.71 2.01 8.03
N GLY A 209 17.24 1.78 6.83
CA GLY A 209 18.05 2.77 6.10
C GLY A 209 19.43 3.03 6.69
N THR A 210 19.94 2.17 7.58
CA THR A 210 21.33 2.25 8.06
C THR A 210 22.37 2.02 6.99
N ALA A 211 23.59 2.49 7.29
CA ALA A 211 24.80 2.07 6.61
C ALA A 211 24.90 0.54 6.52
N THR A 212 25.57 0.06 5.47
CA THR A 212 25.73 -1.37 5.20
C THR A 212 26.53 -2.09 6.29
N TRP A 213 27.36 -1.38 7.05
CA TRP A 213 28.18 -1.92 8.13
C TRP A 213 28.42 -0.90 9.28
N ARG A 214 28.84 -1.41 10.46
CA ARG A 214 29.24 -0.63 11.64
C ARG A 214 30.40 -1.34 12.35
N ALA A 215 31.33 -0.57 12.92
CA ALA A 215 32.35 -1.07 13.83
C ALA A 215 31.72 -1.39 15.19
N THR A 216 32.08 -2.53 15.78
CA THR A 216 31.47 -3.02 17.02
C THR A 216 32.47 -3.84 17.82
N GLU A 217 32.25 -3.98 19.12
CA GLU A 217 32.98 -4.91 19.99
C GLU A 217 32.48 -6.37 19.80
N ALA A 218 31.20 -6.52 19.43
CA ALA A 218 30.54 -7.79 19.21
C ALA A 218 30.19 -7.98 17.72
N GLY A 219 31.05 -8.66 16.96
CA GLY A 219 30.86 -8.84 15.52
C GLY A 219 31.86 -9.81 14.90
N VAL A 220 31.92 -9.80 13.57
CA VAL A 220 32.85 -10.66 12.84
C VAL A 220 34.24 -10.01 12.86
N PRO A 221 35.30 -10.75 13.25
CA PRO A 221 36.65 -10.23 13.24
C PRO A 221 37.06 -9.86 11.81
N THR A 222 37.58 -8.65 11.64
CA THR A 222 38.01 -8.16 10.33
C THR A 222 39.30 -8.82 9.85
N GLY A 223 40.10 -9.33 10.79
CA GLY A 223 41.33 -10.07 10.53
C GLY A 223 42.44 -9.22 9.90
N GLY A 224 43.30 -9.87 9.11
CA GLY A 224 44.45 -9.24 8.45
C GLY A 224 44.08 -8.26 7.33
N ALA A 225 45.09 -7.58 6.78
CA ALA A 225 44.91 -6.50 5.79
C ALA A 225 44.15 -6.95 4.53
N LEU A 226 44.44 -8.14 4.00
CA LEU A 226 43.75 -8.68 2.83
C LEU A 226 42.27 -8.96 3.08
N ARG A 227 41.93 -9.56 4.24
CA ARG A 227 40.53 -9.79 4.63
C ARG A 227 39.77 -8.48 4.81
N ARG A 228 40.41 -7.47 5.43
CA ARG A 228 39.83 -6.12 5.55
C ARG A 228 39.56 -5.48 4.19
N LEU A 229 40.49 -5.59 3.24
CA LEU A 229 40.30 -5.05 1.89
C LEU A 229 39.15 -5.76 1.17
N ALA A 230 39.09 -7.09 1.26
CA ALA A 230 38.00 -7.89 0.70
C ALA A 230 36.64 -7.52 1.32
N LEU A 231 36.56 -7.36 2.64
CA LEU A 231 35.35 -6.92 3.34
C LEU A 231 34.95 -5.48 2.97
N ALA A 232 35.92 -4.57 2.90
CA ALA A 232 35.69 -3.19 2.48
C ALA A 232 35.13 -3.13 1.05
N TRP A 233 35.65 -3.97 0.15
CA TRP A 233 35.16 -4.08 -1.21
C TRP A 233 33.76 -4.72 -1.25
N ALA A 234 33.54 -5.87 -0.62
CA ALA A 234 32.27 -6.59 -0.64
C ALA A 234 31.11 -5.79 -0.03
N LEU A 235 31.35 -5.08 1.08
CA LEU A 235 30.35 -4.27 1.77
C LEU A 235 30.26 -2.83 1.26
N GLN A 236 31.04 -2.50 0.22
CA GLN A 236 31.19 -1.14 -0.33
C GLN A 236 31.49 -0.11 0.77
N GLY A 237 32.35 -0.50 1.72
CA GLY A 237 32.63 0.19 2.96
C GLY A 237 34.11 0.53 3.11
N PRO A 238 34.65 1.55 2.42
CA PRO A 238 36.09 1.87 2.46
C PRO A 238 36.60 2.17 3.87
N GLY A 239 35.71 2.62 4.77
CA GLY A 239 36.01 2.84 6.18
C GLY A 239 36.51 1.60 6.94
N ILE A 240 36.22 0.39 6.47
CA ILE A 240 36.72 -0.87 7.06
C ILE A 240 38.24 -0.97 6.85
N ALA A 241 38.73 -0.59 5.68
CA ALA A 241 40.16 -0.63 5.35
C ALA A 241 40.92 0.51 6.05
N THR A 242 40.32 1.71 6.13
CA THR A 242 40.98 2.90 6.67
C THR A 242 40.95 2.98 8.20
N ARG A 243 39.80 2.72 8.84
CA ARG A 243 39.65 2.78 10.30
C ARG A 243 40.13 1.53 11.02
N ARG A 244 40.36 0.43 10.27
CA ARG A 244 40.86 -0.86 10.77
C ARG A 244 40.14 -1.35 12.04
N PRO A 245 38.78 -1.37 12.06
CA PRO A 245 38.07 -1.86 13.24
C PRO A 245 38.42 -3.34 13.47
N GLU A 246 38.55 -3.75 14.73
CA GLU A 246 38.84 -5.16 15.06
C GLU A 246 37.70 -6.07 14.63
N ARG A 247 36.46 -5.60 14.81
CA ARG A 247 35.23 -6.32 14.51
C ARG A 247 34.20 -5.41 13.85
N ILE A 248 33.42 -5.99 12.95
CA ILE A 248 32.35 -5.31 12.24
C ILE A 248 31.06 -6.13 12.29
N ASP A 249 29.95 -5.41 12.17
CA ASP A 249 28.63 -5.98 11.88
C ASP A 249 28.11 -5.38 10.57
N TRP A 250 27.29 -6.14 9.85
CA TRP A 250 26.73 -5.74 8.57
C TRP A 250 25.29 -6.25 8.41
N HIS A 251 24.61 -5.83 7.33
CA HIS A 251 23.16 -5.98 7.19
C HIS A 251 22.41 -5.38 8.39
N LEU A 252 22.66 -4.11 8.68
CA LEU A 252 22.08 -3.41 9.84
C LEU A 252 20.63 -2.95 9.61
N ASP A 253 20.16 -3.04 8.38
CA ASP A 253 18.76 -2.83 8.03
C ASP A 253 17.98 -4.14 8.31
N PRO A 254 16.86 -4.09 9.07
CA PRO A 254 16.13 -5.29 9.47
C PRO A 254 15.58 -6.06 8.26
N VAL A 255 15.12 -5.37 7.22
CA VAL A 255 14.60 -6.01 6.00
C VAL A 255 15.72 -6.71 5.26
N ASN A 256 16.85 -6.03 5.06
CA ASN A 256 18.02 -6.63 4.41
C ASN A 256 18.53 -7.83 5.22
N ARG A 257 18.59 -7.74 6.55
CA ARG A 257 19.06 -8.83 7.40
C ARG A 257 18.24 -10.10 7.25
N VAL A 258 16.91 -9.99 7.28
CA VAL A 258 16.04 -11.15 7.06
C VAL A 258 16.16 -11.67 5.63
N LEU A 259 16.26 -10.80 4.63
CA LEU A 259 16.42 -11.19 3.23
C LEU A 259 17.68 -12.04 2.98
N GLN A 260 18.77 -11.79 3.70
CA GLN A 260 20.00 -12.57 3.58
C GLN A 260 19.91 -13.95 4.25
N LEU A 261 19.07 -14.09 5.27
CA LEU A 261 18.88 -15.35 6.00
C LEU A 261 17.78 -16.23 5.39
N ILE A 262 16.71 -15.60 4.92
CA ILE A 262 15.53 -16.24 4.32
C ILE A 262 15.28 -15.56 2.96
N PRO A 263 16.10 -15.87 1.94
CA PRO A 263 15.90 -15.38 0.59
C PRO A 263 14.63 -15.97 -0.06
N GLY A 264 14.22 -15.41 -1.19
CA GLY A 264 13.06 -15.89 -1.95
C GLY A 264 11.70 -15.32 -1.49
N LEU A 265 11.69 -14.55 -0.39
CA LEU A 265 10.53 -13.81 0.08
C LEU A 265 10.68 -12.30 -0.14
N GLY A 266 9.55 -11.65 -0.42
CA GLY A 266 9.41 -10.21 -0.33
C GLY A 266 9.12 -9.81 1.12
N TRP A 267 10.07 -9.13 1.75
CA TRP A 267 9.93 -8.67 3.13
C TRP A 267 9.47 -7.21 3.19
N SER A 268 8.47 -6.91 4.02
CA SER A 268 8.06 -5.54 4.38
C SER A 268 8.10 -5.33 5.89
N LEU A 269 8.50 -4.13 6.29
CA LEU A 269 8.55 -3.73 7.68
C LEU A 269 7.16 -3.30 8.15
N GLU A 270 6.65 -3.93 9.20
CA GLU A 270 5.32 -3.64 9.77
C GLU A 270 5.40 -2.68 10.96
N GLY A 271 6.48 -2.75 11.75
CA GLY A 271 6.75 -1.81 12.84
C GLY A 271 7.55 -2.41 13.98
N VAL A 272 7.39 -1.90 15.20
CA VAL A 272 8.09 -2.39 16.40
C VAL A 272 7.11 -3.09 17.34
N VAL A 273 7.47 -4.28 17.79
CA VAL A 273 6.77 -5.02 18.85
C VAL A 273 7.65 -5.13 20.08
N GLN A 274 7.05 -5.03 21.26
CA GLN A 274 7.75 -5.25 22.51
C GLN A 274 7.67 -6.74 22.86
N LEU A 275 8.82 -7.42 22.90
CA LEU A 275 8.93 -8.82 23.35
C LEU A 275 9.54 -8.87 24.76
N PRO A 276 9.41 -10.01 25.47
CA PRO A 276 10.09 -10.21 26.76
C PRO A 276 11.61 -10.01 26.68
N ALA A 277 12.22 -10.37 25.54
CA ALA A 277 13.65 -10.19 25.28
C ALA A 277 14.05 -8.74 24.91
N GLY A 278 13.08 -7.86 24.68
CA GLY A 278 13.29 -6.48 24.27
C GLY A 278 12.50 -6.08 23.02
N PRO A 279 12.64 -4.83 22.55
CA PRO A 279 11.98 -4.35 21.34
C PRO A 279 12.54 -5.05 20.10
N ALA A 280 11.64 -5.44 19.19
CA ALA A 280 11.99 -6.08 17.93
C ALA A 280 11.22 -5.44 16.76
N TRP A 281 11.88 -5.32 15.62
CA TRP A 281 11.23 -5.02 14.35
C TRP A 281 10.38 -6.22 13.93
N LEU A 282 9.13 -5.97 13.54
CA LEU A 282 8.21 -6.93 12.97
C LEU A 282 8.21 -6.80 11.45
N LEU A 283 8.38 -7.91 10.74
CA LEU A 283 8.37 -7.97 9.30
C LEU A 283 7.38 -9.01 8.81
N SER A 284 6.66 -8.70 7.73
CA SER A 284 5.85 -9.67 6.99
C SER A 284 6.61 -10.15 5.76
N GLY A 285 6.60 -11.46 5.53
CA GLY A 285 7.24 -12.14 4.41
C GLY A 285 6.20 -12.68 3.45
N LEU A 286 6.24 -12.21 2.21
CA LEU A 286 5.32 -12.58 1.14
C LEU A 286 6.04 -13.41 0.07
N HIS A 287 5.48 -14.56 -0.30
CA HIS A 287 5.88 -15.27 -1.51
C HIS A 287 5.53 -14.43 -2.73
N ARG A 288 6.52 -14.21 -3.59
CA ARG A 288 6.34 -13.53 -4.87
C ARG A 288 6.36 -14.55 -5.99
N VAL A 289 5.36 -14.47 -6.86
CA VAL A 289 5.32 -15.24 -8.10
C VAL A 289 5.49 -14.26 -9.24
N ASP A 290 6.67 -14.28 -9.86
CA ASP A 290 7.00 -13.33 -10.93
C ASP A 290 6.39 -13.73 -12.28
N ARG A 291 5.99 -15.01 -12.42
CA ARG A 291 5.41 -15.56 -13.65
C ARG A 291 4.32 -16.57 -13.33
N ALA A 292 3.08 -16.22 -13.61
CA ALA A 292 1.94 -17.13 -13.58
C ALA A 292 1.11 -16.93 -14.86
N PRO A 293 1.09 -17.90 -15.80
CA PRO A 293 0.49 -17.73 -17.14
C PRO A 293 -0.97 -17.27 -17.16
N MET A 294 -1.71 -17.53 -16.07
CA MET A 294 -3.12 -17.19 -15.92
C MET A 294 -3.37 -16.16 -14.80
N GLY A 295 -2.33 -15.72 -14.09
CA GLY A 295 -2.44 -14.77 -12.99
C GLY A 295 -2.70 -13.36 -13.51
N THR A 296 -3.48 -12.58 -12.77
CA THR A 296 -3.61 -11.14 -13.06
C THR A 296 -2.34 -10.43 -12.63
N PRO A 297 -1.58 -9.76 -13.51
CA PRO A 297 -0.42 -9.00 -13.08
C PRO A 297 -0.85 -7.81 -12.21
N THR A 298 -0.15 -7.61 -11.10
CA THR A 298 -0.40 -6.55 -10.11
C THR A 298 0.87 -5.77 -9.85
N GLU A 299 0.75 -4.46 -9.59
CA GLU A 299 1.88 -3.61 -9.25
C GLU A 299 1.91 -3.32 -7.74
N VAL A 300 2.94 -3.82 -7.06
CA VAL A 300 3.16 -3.60 -5.62
C VAL A 300 4.57 -3.06 -5.42
N GLY A 301 4.66 -1.86 -4.83
CA GLY A 301 5.95 -1.20 -4.58
C GLY A 301 6.75 -0.91 -5.86
N GLY A 302 6.08 -0.54 -6.95
CA GLY A 302 6.72 -0.23 -8.24
C GLY A 302 7.23 -1.45 -9.01
N ARG A 303 6.77 -2.65 -8.65
CA ARG A 303 7.15 -3.91 -9.30
C ARG A 303 5.92 -4.73 -9.67
N TRP A 304 5.87 -5.15 -10.93
CA TRP A 304 4.86 -6.07 -11.45
C TRP A 304 5.10 -7.49 -10.94
N GLN A 305 4.04 -8.14 -10.46
CA GLN A 305 4.04 -9.49 -9.90
C GLN A 305 2.73 -10.19 -10.26
N ASP A 306 2.82 -11.48 -10.62
CA ASP A 306 1.69 -12.31 -11.04
C ASP A 306 1.06 -13.11 -9.89
N GLY A 307 1.66 -13.05 -8.69
CA GLY A 307 1.11 -13.65 -7.49
C GLY A 307 1.83 -13.16 -6.24
N LEU A 308 1.07 -13.06 -5.14
CA LEU A 308 1.58 -12.60 -3.86
C LEU A 308 0.81 -13.30 -2.73
N ARG A 309 1.52 -14.03 -1.86
CA ARG A 309 0.90 -14.71 -0.71
C ARG A 309 1.66 -14.51 0.59
N PRO A 310 0.97 -14.32 1.74
CA PRO A 310 1.59 -14.38 3.04
C PRO A 310 2.22 -15.74 3.30
N ALA A 311 3.47 -15.74 3.76
CA ALA A 311 4.24 -16.95 3.99
C ALA A 311 4.74 -17.04 5.43
N MET A 312 5.39 -15.97 5.87
CA MET A 312 6.13 -15.95 7.13
C MET A 312 6.01 -14.59 7.80
N VAL A 313 6.20 -14.58 9.11
CA VAL A 313 6.47 -13.38 9.89
C VAL A 313 7.85 -13.52 10.51
N ALA A 314 8.61 -12.43 10.55
CA ALA A 314 9.91 -12.41 11.20
C ALA A 314 10.00 -11.26 12.20
N THR A 315 10.75 -11.50 13.26
CA THR A 315 11.17 -10.45 14.20
C THR A 315 12.69 -10.29 14.15
N VAL A 316 13.16 -9.05 14.18
CA VAL A 316 14.58 -8.71 14.31
C VAL A 316 14.77 -7.85 15.55
N GLY A 317 15.50 -8.35 16.54
CA GLY A 317 15.77 -7.57 17.76
C GLY A 317 16.46 -6.26 17.45
N VAL A 318 15.99 -5.15 18.03
CA VAL A 318 16.50 -3.81 17.72
C VAL A 318 17.95 -3.63 18.23
N GLN A 319 18.30 -4.30 19.33
CA GLN A 319 19.60 -4.15 20.00
C GLN A 319 20.62 -5.24 19.64
N ASP A 320 20.19 -6.50 19.56
CA ASP A 320 21.07 -7.63 19.27
C ASP A 320 21.04 -8.04 17.79
N GLY A 321 19.97 -7.67 17.07
CA GLY A 321 19.72 -8.06 15.70
C GLY A 321 19.46 -9.55 15.51
N LEU A 322 19.01 -10.24 16.58
CA LEU A 322 18.61 -11.64 16.52
C LEU A 322 17.37 -11.77 15.63
N VAL A 323 17.43 -12.69 14.66
CA VAL A 323 16.31 -12.99 13.76
C VAL A 323 15.60 -14.24 14.23
N ARG A 324 14.27 -14.16 14.36
CA ARG A 324 13.38 -15.29 14.56
C ARG A 324 12.24 -15.20 13.55
N ALA A 325 11.87 -16.32 12.94
CA ALA A 325 10.80 -16.36 11.96
C ALA A 325 9.84 -17.50 12.24
N TRP A 326 8.59 -17.32 11.84
CA TRP A 326 7.53 -18.30 12.00
C TRP A 326 6.65 -18.32 10.75
N LEU A 327 6.04 -19.48 10.47
CA LEU A 327 4.95 -19.54 9.50
C LEU A 327 3.76 -18.69 9.97
N VAL A 328 3.11 -18.00 9.03
CA VAL A 328 1.83 -17.34 9.33
C VAL A 328 0.73 -18.40 9.50
N PRO A 329 -0.28 -18.17 10.36
CA PRO A 329 -1.44 -19.05 10.42
C PRO A 329 -2.12 -19.14 9.04
N GLY A 330 -2.41 -20.37 8.59
CA GLY A 330 -2.98 -20.60 7.25
C GLY A 330 -1.99 -20.47 6.09
N ALA A 331 -0.68 -20.47 6.37
CA ALA A 331 0.36 -20.54 5.35
C ALA A 331 0.17 -21.77 4.43
N ASP A 332 0.43 -21.59 3.13
CA ASP A 332 0.23 -22.63 2.13
C ASP A 332 1.35 -23.71 2.13
N SER A 333 1.21 -24.71 1.27
CA SER A 333 2.19 -25.80 1.14
C SER A 333 3.56 -25.31 0.67
N LEU A 334 3.62 -24.20 -0.07
CA LEU A 334 4.87 -23.62 -0.55
C LEU A 334 5.61 -22.94 0.61
N ALA A 335 4.92 -22.15 1.43
CA ALA A 335 5.46 -21.57 2.65
C ALA A 335 5.96 -22.64 3.61
N ALA A 336 5.20 -23.73 3.79
CA ALA A 336 5.64 -24.87 4.59
C ALA A 336 6.91 -25.54 4.02
N ALA A 337 7.07 -25.61 2.69
CA ALA A 337 8.28 -26.12 2.07
C ALA A 337 9.49 -25.21 2.32
N TRP A 338 9.31 -23.89 2.21
CA TRP A 338 10.36 -22.92 2.53
C TRP A 338 10.75 -22.96 4.00
N ALA A 339 9.80 -23.11 4.92
CA ALA A 339 10.09 -23.26 6.35
C ALA A 339 10.96 -24.49 6.63
N ARG A 340 10.72 -25.62 5.94
CA ARG A 340 11.56 -26.82 6.05
C ARG A 340 12.98 -26.60 5.54
N ILE A 341 13.14 -25.87 4.42
CA ILE A 341 14.46 -25.54 3.86
C ILE A 341 15.27 -24.67 4.83
N HIS A 342 14.61 -23.75 5.52
CA HIS A 342 15.24 -22.82 6.45
C HIS A 342 15.21 -23.29 7.92
N ALA A 343 14.89 -24.56 8.19
CA ALA A 343 14.97 -25.08 9.55
C ALA A 343 16.42 -25.03 10.08
N PRO A 344 16.66 -24.70 11.36
CA PRO A 344 15.68 -24.42 12.41
C PRO A 344 15.28 -22.93 12.54
N LEU A 345 15.67 -22.06 11.60
CA LEU A 345 15.44 -20.61 11.71
C LEU A 345 13.95 -20.23 11.66
N VAL A 346 13.15 -21.03 10.93
CA VAL A 346 11.70 -20.82 10.79
C VAL A 346 10.95 -21.84 11.65
N GLY A 347 10.26 -21.36 12.69
CA GLY A 347 9.41 -22.15 13.57
C GLY A 347 7.98 -22.34 13.05
N ALA A 348 7.21 -23.19 13.73
CA ALA A 348 5.79 -23.37 13.41
C ALA A 348 4.96 -22.16 13.86
N ALA A 349 3.77 -21.99 13.28
CA ALA A 349 2.85 -20.91 13.67
C ALA A 349 2.43 -20.99 15.16
N THR A 350 2.39 -22.20 15.73
CA THR A 350 2.06 -22.46 17.15
C THR A 350 3.15 -22.00 18.11
N ASP A 351 4.39 -21.88 17.64
CA ASP A 351 5.53 -21.45 18.45
C ASP A 351 5.70 -19.92 18.44
N MET A 352 4.80 -19.21 17.76
CA MET A 352 4.82 -17.76 17.63
C MET A 352 4.46 -17.12 18.98
N PRO A 353 5.28 -16.18 19.50
CA PRO A 353 4.95 -15.45 20.72
C PRO A 353 3.61 -14.71 20.58
N THR A 354 2.81 -14.69 21.65
CA THR A 354 1.49 -14.05 21.67
C THR A 354 1.55 -12.59 21.26
N GLU A 355 2.61 -11.86 21.62
CA GLU A 355 2.83 -10.45 21.26
C GLU A 355 3.04 -10.28 19.75
N VAL A 356 3.65 -11.26 19.08
CA VAL A 356 3.80 -11.29 17.63
C VAL A 356 2.48 -11.65 16.98
N ALA A 357 1.81 -12.71 17.46
CA ALA A 357 0.54 -13.19 16.94
C ALA A 357 -0.57 -12.13 17.03
N THR A 358 -0.70 -11.45 18.16
CA THR A 358 -1.65 -10.34 18.36
C THR A 358 -1.26 -9.07 17.59
N GLY A 359 0.03 -8.93 17.25
CA GLY A 359 0.55 -7.85 16.43
C GLY A 359 0.45 -8.09 14.92
N LEU A 360 0.04 -9.29 14.48
CA LEU A 360 -0.12 -9.61 13.06
C LEU A 360 -1.23 -8.77 12.45
N ARG A 361 -1.00 -8.38 11.20
CA ARG A 361 -1.96 -7.65 10.39
C ARG A 361 -2.05 -8.27 9.03
N TYR A 362 -3.14 -7.95 8.38
CA TYR A 362 -3.27 -8.21 6.97
C TYR A 362 -2.17 -7.42 6.23
N PRO A 363 -1.26 -8.07 5.50
CA PRO A 363 -0.14 -7.36 4.87
C PRO A 363 -0.61 -6.36 3.81
N LYS A 364 -0.14 -5.11 3.90
CA LYS A 364 -0.54 -4.01 2.99
C LYS A 364 -0.31 -4.34 1.52
N GLY A 365 0.88 -4.83 1.20
CA GLY A 365 1.25 -5.17 -0.18
C GLY A 365 0.40 -6.31 -0.75
N TRP A 366 -0.01 -7.25 0.09
CA TRP A 366 -0.90 -8.35 -0.31
C TRP A 366 -2.32 -7.85 -0.58
N PHE A 367 -2.87 -7.02 0.32
CA PHE A 367 -4.16 -6.37 0.12
C PHE A 367 -4.19 -5.54 -1.18
N GLN A 368 -3.11 -4.79 -1.46
CA GLN A 368 -2.97 -4.02 -2.69
C GLN A 368 -3.10 -4.91 -3.93
N ALA A 369 -2.37 -6.02 -3.96
CA ALA A 369 -2.40 -6.95 -5.08
C ALA A 369 -3.79 -7.57 -5.25
N GLN A 370 -4.44 -7.99 -4.16
CA GLN A 370 -5.77 -8.57 -4.21
C GLN A 370 -6.82 -7.59 -4.77
N VAL A 371 -6.79 -6.33 -4.33
CA VAL A 371 -7.74 -5.31 -4.82
C VAL A 371 -7.52 -5.05 -6.31
N GLN A 372 -6.26 -4.96 -6.77
CA GLN A 372 -5.94 -4.81 -8.18
C GLN A 372 -6.39 -6.02 -9.01
N ALA A 373 -6.11 -7.24 -8.52
CA ALA A 373 -6.52 -8.47 -9.17
C ALA A 373 -8.06 -8.57 -9.28
N LEU A 374 -8.77 -8.24 -8.20
CA LEU A 374 -10.23 -8.16 -8.17
C LEU A 374 -10.79 -7.16 -9.20
N ALA A 375 -10.29 -5.92 -9.19
CA ALA A 375 -10.77 -4.86 -10.08
C ALA A 375 -10.51 -5.17 -11.56
N ALA A 376 -9.38 -5.83 -11.86
CA ALA A 376 -9.05 -6.23 -13.23
C ALA A 376 -9.92 -7.41 -13.72
N ARG A 377 -10.33 -8.32 -12.82
CA ARG A 377 -11.13 -9.51 -13.18
C ARG A 377 -12.62 -9.26 -13.25
N ASP A 378 -13.14 -8.41 -12.40
CA ASP A 378 -14.55 -8.04 -12.39
C ASP A 378 -14.69 -6.52 -12.57
N PRO A 379 -14.77 -6.04 -13.83
CA PRO A 379 -14.95 -4.62 -14.13
C PRO A 379 -16.22 -4.02 -13.49
N SER A 380 -17.22 -4.84 -13.14
CA SER A 380 -18.44 -4.35 -12.47
C SER A 380 -18.19 -3.89 -11.04
N LEU A 381 -17.07 -4.30 -10.43
CA LEU A 381 -16.64 -3.77 -9.13
C LEU A 381 -16.05 -2.37 -9.24
N GLY A 382 -15.71 -1.91 -10.45
CA GLY A 382 -15.06 -0.62 -10.71
C GLY A 382 -13.53 -0.74 -10.76
N ARG A 383 -12.86 0.41 -10.70
CA ARG A 383 -11.40 0.55 -10.76
C ARG A 383 -10.87 1.24 -9.52
N LEU A 384 -9.62 0.97 -9.18
CA LEU A 384 -8.94 1.70 -8.12
C LEU A 384 -8.62 3.13 -8.63
N PRO A 385 -9.07 4.20 -7.94
CA PRO A 385 -8.76 5.56 -8.37
C PRO A 385 -7.26 5.85 -8.23
N PRO A 386 -6.65 6.63 -9.15
CA PRO A 386 -5.32 7.18 -8.97
C PRO A 386 -5.35 8.47 -8.11
N PRO A 387 -4.36 8.72 -7.24
CA PRO A 387 -3.33 7.77 -6.80
C PRO A 387 -4.00 6.61 -6.06
N ALA A 388 -3.47 5.39 -6.22
CA ALA A 388 -3.94 4.16 -5.58
C ALA A 388 -3.86 4.26 -4.05
N ALA A 389 -4.75 5.07 -3.46
CA ALA A 389 -4.78 5.36 -2.05
C ALA A 389 -5.47 4.18 -1.36
N LEU A 390 -4.68 3.14 -1.10
CA LEU A 390 -5.01 2.20 -0.04
C LEU A 390 -5.07 3.01 1.24
N ALA A 391 -6.27 3.19 1.74
CA ALA A 391 -6.49 3.93 2.95
C ALA A 391 -6.51 2.93 4.10
N VAL A 392 -5.71 3.18 5.15
CA VAL A 392 -5.93 2.51 6.43
C VAL A 392 -7.21 3.12 7.00
N ALA A 393 -8.36 2.57 6.62
CA ALA A 393 -9.64 3.12 7.08
C ALA A 393 -10.06 2.45 8.39
N GLY A 394 -9.24 2.57 9.42
CA GLY A 394 -9.70 2.30 10.76
C GLY A 394 -10.13 0.86 11.05
N VAL A 395 -11.20 0.77 11.84
CA VAL A 395 -11.52 -0.38 12.66
C VAL A 395 -12.86 -0.96 12.22
N TRP A 396 -12.87 -2.24 11.86
CA TRP A 396 -14.10 -2.97 11.62
C TRP A 396 -14.39 -3.85 12.84
N GLN A 397 -15.51 -3.59 13.53
CA GLN A 397 -15.93 -4.37 14.72
C GLN A 397 -14.83 -4.47 15.81
N GLY A 398 -14.07 -3.40 16.02
CA GLY A 398 -12.97 -3.39 16.99
C GLY A 398 -11.64 -3.95 16.49
N GLU A 399 -11.56 -4.49 15.27
CA GLU A 399 -10.33 -5.02 14.67
C GLU A 399 -9.72 -4.08 13.60
N PRO A 400 -8.39 -3.93 13.53
CA PRO A 400 -7.72 -3.20 12.46
C PRO A 400 -7.99 -3.86 11.09
N ALA A 401 -8.40 -3.06 10.10
CA ALA A 401 -8.66 -3.53 8.74
C ALA A 401 -8.12 -2.55 7.68
N TRP A 402 -7.80 -3.08 6.51
CA TRP A 402 -7.54 -2.29 5.32
C TRP A 402 -8.80 -2.09 4.51
N PHE A 403 -8.91 -0.93 3.88
CA PHE A 403 -10.03 -0.60 3.04
C PHE A 403 -9.53 -0.07 1.70
N ALA A 404 -10.23 -0.46 0.65
CA ALA A 404 -10.07 0.13 -0.67
C ALA A 404 -11.45 0.41 -1.24
N THR A 405 -11.62 1.60 -1.81
CA THR A 405 -12.83 1.93 -2.56
C THR A 405 -12.53 1.81 -4.04
N LEU A 406 -13.31 0.96 -4.70
CA LEU A 406 -13.34 0.88 -6.15
C LEU A 406 -14.41 1.86 -6.64
N VAL A 407 -14.09 2.60 -7.68
CA VAL A 407 -14.95 3.61 -8.27
C VAL A 407 -15.31 3.24 -9.71
N ARG A 408 -16.48 3.66 -10.16
CA ARG A 408 -16.88 3.48 -11.55
C ARG A 408 -15.95 4.30 -12.48
N PRO A 409 -15.60 3.76 -13.66
CA PRO A 409 -14.73 4.45 -14.60
C PRO A 409 -15.34 5.72 -15.20
N ASP A 410 -16.68 5.81 -15.26
CA ASP A 410 -17.37 6.87 -16.01
C ASP A 410 -17.60 8.15 -15.17
N ASP A 411 -17.91 8.01 -13.88
CA ASP A 411 -18.32 9.12 -13.01
C ASP A 411 -17.55 9.20 -11.68
N ALA A 412 -16.60 8.29 -11.45
CA ALA A 412 -15.83 8.14 -10.23
C ALA A 412 -16.67 7.97 -8.94
N ARG A 413 -17.93 7.54 -9.05
CA ARG A 413 -18.76 7.18 -7.88
C ARG A 413 -18.29 5.85 -7.28
N PRO A 414 -18.37 5.67 -5.96
CA PRO A 414 -18.00 4.41 -5.33
C PRO A 414 -18.91 3.28 -5.81
N SER A 415 -18.32 2.20 -6.32
CA SER A 415 -19.02 1.01 -6.81
C SER A 415 -18.88 -0.18 -5.86
N ALA A 416 -17.71 -0.32 -5.24
CA ALA A 416 -17.48 -1.38 -4.26
C ALA A 416 -16.47 -0.95 -3.19
N ILE A 417 -16.61 -1.52 -2.00
CA ILE A 417 -15.69 -1.36 -0.88
C ILE A 417 -15.08 -2.73 -0.58
N VAL A 418 -13.76 -2.81 -0.66
CA VAL A 418 -12.99 -4.02 -0.35
C VAL A 418 -12.38 -3.86 1.04
N ILE A 419 -12.52 -4.89 1.88
CA ILE A 419 -12.10 -4.88 3.29
C ILE A 419 -11.19 -6.09 3.52
N GLY A 420 -9.96 -5.87 3.98
CA GLY A 420 -8.99 -6.93 4.31
C GLY A 420 -8.63 -6.90 5.79
N ARG A 421 -8.83 -8.00 6.51
CA ARG A 421 -8.60 -8.08 7.97
C ARG A 421 -8.15 -9.47 8.41
N ILE A 422 -7.61 -9.56 9.62
CA ILE A 422 -7.34 -10.87 10.26
C ILE A 422 -8.45 -11.12 11.29
N VAL A 423 -9.16 -12.23 11.16
CA VAL A 423 -10.20 -12.68 12.10
C VAL A 423 -9.76 -14.02 12.69
N ALA A 424 -9.63 -14.08 14.02
CA ALA A 424 -9.19 -15.28 14.73
C ALA A 424 -7.88 -15.90 14.15
N GLY A 425 -6.95 -15.04 13.70
CA GLY A 425 -5.68 -15.45 13.11
C GLY A 425 -5.73 -15.79 11.61
N SER A 426 -6.90 -15.87 11.00
CA SER A 426 -7.05 -16.13 9.57
C SER A 426 -7.30 -14.83 8.78
N PRO A 427 -6.66 -14.64 7.63
CA PRO A 427 -6.95 -13.50 6.77
C PRO A 427 -8.32 -13.66 6.12
N GLU A 428 -9.11 -12.59 6.14
CA GLU A 428 -10.41 -12.49 5.51
C GLU A 428 -10.43 -11.28 4.56
N LEU A 429 -10.91 -11.49 3.33
CA LEU A 429 -11.16 -10.44 2.35
C LEU A 429 -12.66 -10.40 2.05
N ARG A 430 -13.27 -9.23 2.18
CA ARG A 430 -14.69 -9.01 1.88
C ARG A 430 -14.83 -7.93 0.81
N VAL A 431 -15.80 -8.12 -0.07
CA VAL A 431 -16.20 -7.12 -1.07
C VAL A 431 -17.67 -6.79 -0.85
N GLN A 432 -17.96 -5.51 -0.63
CA GLN A 432 -19.31 -4.98 -0.47
C GLN A 432 -19.62 -4.12 -1.69
N ARG A 433 -20.63 -4.50 -2.48
CA ARG A 433 -21.12 -3.67 -3.58
C ARG A 433 -21.90 -2.50 -3.00
N VAL A 434 -21.57 -1.30 -3.44
CA VAL A 434 -22.35 -0.10 -3.12
C VAL A 434 -23.58 -0.13 -4.02
N PRO A 435 -24.81 -0.07 -3.47
CA PRO A 435 -26.02 -0.05 -4.28
C PRO A 435 -26.00 1.09 -5.30
N ASP A 436 -26.54 0.85 -6.49
CA ASP A 436 -26.72 1.90 -7.49
C ASP A 436 -27.71 2.94 -6.95
N GLY A 437 -27.17 4.07 -6.48
CA GLY A 437 -27.91 5.21 -5.96
C GLY A 437 -27.11 6.50 -6.06
N ASP A 438 -27.65 7.60 -5.52
CA ASP A 438 -27.08 8.96 -5.59
C ASP A 438 -25.81 9.15 -4.73
N ALA A 439 -25.02 8.10 -4.50
CA ALA A 439 -23.74 8.20 -3.79
C ALA A 439 -22.85 9.24 -4.50
N PRO A 440 -22.50 10.36 -3.86
CA PRO A 440 -21.74 11.41 -4.53
C PRO A 440 -20.37 10.88 -4.92
N ASN A 441 -19.83 11.36 -6.04
CA ASN A 441 -18.42 11.08 -6.31
C ASN A 441 -17.53 11.87 -5.34
N GLY A 442 -16.25 11.50 -5.25
CA GLY A 442 -15.32 12.12 -4.31
C GLY A 442 -15.18 13.63 -4.49
N GLU A 443 -15.25 14.13 -5.74
CA GLU A 443 -15.14 15.56 -6.03
C GLU A 443 -16.40 16.36 -5.65
N GLU A 444 -17.59 15.79 -5.86
CA GLU A 444 -18.87 16.36 -5.42
C GLU A 444 -18.88 16.50 -3.91
N LEU A 445 -18.44 15.45 -3.21
CA LEU A 445 -18.38 15.44 -1.74
C LEU A 445 -17.36 16.44 -1.20
N LEU A 446 -16.16 16.50 -1.78
CA LEU A 446 -15.14 17.49 -1.43
C LEU A 446 -15.64 18.93 -1.65
N ARG A 447 -16.31 19.19 -2.79
CA ARG A 447 -16.95 20.48 -3.06
C ARG A 447 -18.06 20.81 -2.07
N ALA A 448 -18.81 19.81 -1.62
CA ALA A 448 -19.86 20.00 -0.64
C ALA A 448 -19.28 20.36 0.74
N TRP A 449 -18.23 19.67 1.20
CA TRP A 449 -17.54 20.03 2.44
C TRP A 449 -16.88 21.41 2.36
N TYR A 450 -16.27 21.78 1.23
CA TYR A 450 -15.68 23.12 1.08
C TYR A 450 -16.71 24.24 1.13
N ARG A 451 -17.99 23.98 0.85
CA ARG A 451 -19.08 24.96 0.99
C ARG A 451 -19.57 25.10 2.43
N MET A 452 -19.16 24.24 3.35
CA MET A 452 -19.52 24.38 4.76
C MET A 452 -18.85 25.65 5.34
N PRO A 453 -19.60 26.52 6.05
CA PRO A 453 -19.06 27.78 6.58
C PRO A 453 -17.80 27.59 7.41
N MET A 454 -17.78 26.59 8.29
CA MET A 454 -16.64 26.31 9.16
C MET A 454 -15.37 25.92 8.38
N LEU A 455 -15.49 25.07 7.36
CA LEU A 455 -14.33 24.68 6.54
C LEU A 455 -13.85 25.82 5.65
N SER A 456 -14.77 26.66 5.15
CA SER A 456 -14.44 27.90 4.44
C SER A 456 -13.63 28.86 5.31
N GLN A 457 -14.09 29.12 6.54
CA GLN A 457 -13.37 29.94 7.52
C GLN A 457 -11.98 29.35 7.86
N LEU A 458 -11.90 28.04 8.11
CA LEU A 458 -10.62 27.37 8.35
C LEU A 458 -9.66 27.52 7.16
N ARG A 459 -10.15 27.38 5.93
CA ARG A 459 -9.35 27.55 4.72
C ARG A 459 -8.81 28.97 4.59
N GLU A 460 -9.62 29.97 4.88
CA GLU A 460 -9.20 31.38 4.88
C GLU A 460 -8.17 31.66 5.96
N LEU A 461 -8.36 31.12 7.18
CA LEU A 461 -7.40 31.23 8.29
C LEU A 461 -6.05 30.57 7.94
N VAL A 462 -6.07 29.36 7.36
CA VAL A 462 -4.87 28.66 6.90
C VAL A 462 -4.16 29.45 5.81
N ARG A 463 -4.91 30.02 4.87
CA ARG A 463 -4.36 30.86 3.80
C ARG A 463 -3.75 32.15 4.34
N ALA A 464 -4.40 32.81 5.30
CA ALA A 464 -3.89 34.00 5.97
C ALA A 464 -2.61 33.73 6.76
N ALA A 465 -2.45 32.51 7.30
CA ALA A 465 -1.21 32.06 7.92
C ALA A 465 -0.08 31.75 6.93
N GLY A 466 -0.37 31.72 5.62
CA GLY A 466 0.59 31.36 4.56
C GLY A 466 0.74 29.85 4.34
N ASP A 467 -0.19 29.07 4.89
CA ASP A 467 -0.23 27.62 4.80
C ASP A 467 -1.25 27.16 3.74
N THR A 468 -1.28 25.87 3.42
CA THR A 468 -2.26 25.28 2.50
C THR A 468 -3.09 24.22 3.20
N LEU A 469 -4.41 24.21 2.99
CA LEU A 469 -5.28 23.16 3.47
C LEU A 469 -5.21 21.97 2.50
N LEU A 470 -4.74 20.84 2.99
CA LEU A 470 -4.61 19.59 2.25
C LEU A 470 -5.71 18.61 2.69
N PRO A 471 -6.58 18.18 1.77
CA PRO A 471 -7.47 17.05 2.04
C PRO A 471 -6.64 15.77 2.13
N GLY A 472 -6.97 14.92 3.11
CA GLY A 472 -6.47 13.55 3.22
C GLY A 472 -7.19 12.60 2.26
N PRO A 473 -6.90 11.29 2.31
CA PRO A 473 -7.63 10.28 1.57
C PRO A 473 -9.11 10.28 1.95
N LEU A 474 -9.95 10.08 0.94
CA LEU A 474 -11.39 9.91 1.15
C LEU A 474 -11.68 8.45 1.48
N HIS A 475 -12.39 8.23 2.57
CA HIS A 475 -12.75 6.90 3.03
C HIS A 475 -14.24 6.66 2.88
N TRP A 476 -14.60 5.40 2.61
CA TRP A 476 -15.98 4.94 2.47
C TRP A 476 -16.21 3.68 3.29
N ALA A 477 -17.40 3.56 3.88
CA ALA A 477 -17.89 2.34 4.52
C ALA A 477 -19.38 2.17 4.21
N LEU A 478 -19.80 0.93 3.92
CA LEU A 478 -21.22 0.60 3.75
C LEU A 478 -21.78 0.09 5.08
N ARG A 479 -22.92 0.62 5.50
CA ARG A 479 -23.66 0.22 6.71
C ARG A 479 -25.12 -0.09 6.37
N GLU A 480 -25.85 -0.67 7.31
CA GLU A 480 -27.30 -0.93 7.14
C GLU A 480 -28.09 0.35 6.79
N ASP A 481 -27.71 1.45 7.42
CA ASP A 481 -28.33 2.77 7.31
C ASP A 481 -27.81 3.60 6.11
N GLY A 482 -26.94 3.02 5.28
CA GLY A 482 -26.46 3.61 4.05
C GLY A 482 -24.95 3.78 3.98
N LEU A 483 -24.54 4.58 3.00
CA LEU A 483 -23.14 4.84 2.71
C LEU A 483 -22.60 5.93 3.65
N LEU A 484 -21.51 5.62 4.35
CA LEU A 484 -20.74 6.55 5.17
C LEU A 484 -19.48 6.96 4.41
N ALA A 485 -19.16 8.26 4.42
CA ALA A 485 -17.90 8.78 3.93
C ALA A 485 -17.25 9.71 4.95
N TRP A 486 -15.92 9.75 4.97
CA TRP A 486 -15.18 10.71 5.79
C TRP A 486 -13.82 11.08 5.20
N GLN A 487 -13.35 12.29 5.51
CA GLN A 487 -12.08 12.81 5.03
C GLN A 487 -11.49 13.80 6.04
N GLY A 488 -10.21 13.61 6.39
CA GLY A 488 -9.46 14.57 7.18
C GLY A 488 -8.98 15.76 6.35
N PHE A 489 -8.91 16.95 6.95
CA PHE A 489 -8.35 18.17 6.35
C PHE A 489 -7.26 18.73 7.25
N ALA A 490 -6.02 18.72 6.76
CA ALA A 490 -4.86 19.17 7.53
C ALA A 490 -4.25 20.43 6.90
N SER A 491 -3.68 21.32 7.71
CA SER A 491 -2.79 22.35 7.17
C SER A 491 -1.44 21.72 6.82
N ALA A 492 -0.81 22.23 5.77
CA ALA A 492 0.59 22.03 5.47
C ALA A 492 1.26 23.40 5.39
N GLY A 493 2.09 23.69 6.39
CA GLY A 493 2.83 24.95 6.45
C GLY A 493 4.22 24.85 5.84
N ARG A 494 4.79 26.01 5.45
CA ARG A 494 6.14 26.08 4.85
C ARG A 494 7.27 25.71 5.84
N ARG A 495 7.02 25.75 7.15
CA ARG A 495 8.04 25.55 8.20
C ARG A 495 7.54 24.75 9.42
N GLY A 496 6.34 24.19 9.40
CA GLY A 496 5.71 23.53 10.55
C GLY A 496 5.19 22.13 10.24
N ALA A 497 5.03 21.30 11.28
CA ALA A 497 4.33 20.03 11.17
C ALA A 497 2.90 20.26 10.69
N PRO A 498 2.33 19.40 9.83
CA PRO A 498 0.93 19.51 9.49
C PRO A 498 0.07 19.37 10.74
N ALA A 499 -0.99 20.16 10.79
CA ALA A 499 -1.97 20.12 11.86
C ALA A 499 -3.28 19.64 11.26
N LEU A 500 -3.85 18.54 11.76
CA LEU A 500 -5.18 18.14 11.34
C LEU A 500 -6.19 19.12 11.93
N LEU A 501 -6.98 19.77 11.08
CA LEU A 501 -7.84 20.90 11.47
C LEU A 501 -9.31 20.52 11.53
N TRP A 502 -9.73 19.59 10.67
CA TRP A 502 -11.14 19.26 10.48
C TRP A 502 -11.30 17.85 9.94
N LEU A 503 -12.41 17.20 10.30
CA LEU A 503 -12.88 15.93 9.75
C LEU A 503 -14.24 16.18 9.10
N GLY A 504 -14.33 16.02 7.79
CA GLY A 504 -15.61 15.97 7.08
C GLY A 504 -16.20 14.58 7.18
N THR A 505 -17.51 14.48 7.38
CA THR A 505 -18.27 13.23 7.41
C THR A 505 -19.53 13.36 6.56
N MET A 506 -20.04 12.24 6.05
CA MET A 506 -21.28 12.17 5.29
C MET A 506 -21.97 10.84 5.53
N ARG A 507 -23.28 10.86 5.78
CA ARG A 507 -24.12 9.66 5.96
C ARG A 507 -25.47 9.89 5.31
N GLY A 508 -25.83 9.02 4.37
CA GLY A 508 -27.15 9.08 3.71
C GLY A 508 -27.46 10.46 3.11
N GLY A 509 -26.46 11.14 2.54
CA GLY A 509 -26.60 12.49 1.98
C GLY A 509 -26.50 13.65 2.98
N THR A 510 -26.53 13.38 4.28
CA THR A 510 -26.33 14.39 5.32
C THR A 510 -24.84 14.62 5.54
N LEU A 511 -24.40 15.87 5.44
CA LEU A 511 -23.00 16.26 5.67
C LEU A 511 -22.81 16.71 7.12
N GLY A 512 -21.73 16.26 7.73
CA GLY A 512 -21.27 16.74 9.03
C GLY A 512 -19.79 17.08 9.00
N GLY A 513 -19.30 17.65 10.09
CA GLY A 513 -17.89 17.80 10.31
C GLY A 513 -17.56 18.34 11.69
N GLY A 514 -16.32 18.11 12.10
CA GLY A 514 -15.85 18.52 13.42
C GLY A 514 -14.33 18.41 13.54
N ARG A 515 -13.79 18.93 14.64
CA ARG A 515 -12.37 18.78 14.98
C ARG A 515 -12.02 17.40 15.55
N THR A 516 -13.02 16.60 15.91
CA THR A 516 -12.83 15.24 16.44
C THR A 516 -13.79 14.30 15.73
N ALA A 517 -13.52 12.99 15.75
CA ALA A 517 -14.44 12.02 15.17
C ALA A 517 -15.82 12.07 15.85
N GLY A 518 -15.86 12.24 17.18
CA GLY A 518 -17.10 12.39 17.95
C GLY A 518 -17.90 13.62 17.52
N THR A 519 -17.28 14.81 17.51
CA THR A 519 -18.00 16.03 17.12
C THR A 519 -18.44 16.03 15.65
N ALA A 520 -17.64 15.45 14.76
CA ALA A 520 -18.03 15.26 13.37
C ALA A 520 -19.25 14.33 13.25
N TRP A 521 -19.24 13.22 13.98
CA TRP A 521 -20.35 12.26 14.01
C TRP A 521 -21.63 12.84 14.62
N ASP A 522 -21.51 13.58 15.72
CA ASP A 522 -22.65 14.22 16.37
C ASP A 522 -23.26 15.28 15.47
N SER A 523 -22.44 16.08 14.78
CA SER A 523 -22.92 17.09 13.83
C SER A 523 -23.72 16.50 12.67
N MET A 524 -23.32 15.30 12.21
CA MET A 524 -23.97 14.56 11.14
C MET A 524 -25.25 13.85 11.60
N SER A 525 -25.31 13.45 12.88
CA SER A 525 -26.44 12.72 13.45
C SER A 525 -27.58 13.63 13.90
N ARG A 526 -27.36 14.96 13.91
CA ARG A 526 -28.41 15.94 14.24
C ARG A 526 -29.36 16.14 13.06
N PRO A 527 -30.69 16.15 13.30
CA PRO A 527 -31.66 16.46 12.25
C PRO A 527 -31.37 17.85 11.66
N VAL A 528 -31.38 17.95 10.34
CA VAL A 528 -31.27 19.22 9.61
C VAL A 528 -32.45 20.11 10.04
N GLY A 529 -32.21 21.06 10.95
CA GLY A 529 -33.24 21.99 11.46
C GLY A 529 -33.22 22.28 12.97
N SER A 530 -32.37 21.66 13.80
CA SER A 530 -32.25 22.05 15.21
C SER A 530 -31.50 23.39 15.35
N ALA A 531 -32.16 24.39 15.93
CA ALA A 531 -31.73 25.80 16.02
C ALA A 531 -30.50 26.09 16.93
N ASP A 532 -29.71 25.08 17.32
CA ASP A 532 -28.53 25.22 18.21
C ASP A 532 -27.20 25.43 17.46
N GLY A 533 -27.26 25.72 16.16
CA GLY A 533 -26.06 26.10 15.38
C GLY A 533 -25.34 27.33 15.95
N GLY A 534 -26.05 28.18 16.71
CA GLY A 534 -25.49 29.33 17.41
C GLY A 534 -24.56 28.93 18.56
N GLU A 535 -24.96 27.99 19.41
CA GLU A 535 -24.20 27.63 20.62
C GLU A 535 -22.85 26.96 20.27
N MET A 536 -22.83 26.11 19.24
CA MET A 536 -21.59 25.45 18.81
C MET A 536 -20.66 26.39 18.02
N ALA A 537 -21.24 27.35 17.27
CA ALA A 537 -20.48 28.43 16.64
C ALA A 537 -19.89 29.38 17.70
N GLU A 538 -20.62 29.62 18.79
CA GLU A 538 -20.19 30.45 19.91
C GLU A 538 -19.07 29.77 20.72
N ILE A 539 -19.18 28.46 20.99
CA ILE A 539 -18.11 27.67 21.61
C ILE A 539 -16.86 27.67 20.73
N ALA A 540 -17.00 27.40 19.41
CA ALA A 540 -15.88 27.42 18.48
C ALA A 540 -15.23 28.82 18.37
N ARG A 541 -16.04 29.89 18.43
CA ARG A 541 -15.58 31.28 18.45
C ARG A 541 -14.79 31.60 19.72
N LEU A 542 -15.31 31.22 20.90
CA LEU A 542 -14.64 31.41 22.19
C LEU A 542 -13.30 30.66 22.25
N GLU A 543 -13.22 29.46 21.68
CA GLU A 543 -11.97 28.70 21.59
C GLU A 543 -10.97 29.33 20.63
N ALA A 544 -11.42 29.83 19.48
CA ALA A 544 -10.57 30.57 18.54
C ALA A 544 -9.99 31.84 19.18
N VAL A 545 -10.80 32.57 19.94
CA VAL A 545 -10.35 33.73 20.73
C VAL A 545 -9.26 33.32 21.72
N ARG A 546 -9.45 32.24 22.49
CA ARG A 546 -8.44 31.74 23.44
C ARG A 546 -7.14 31.30 22.75
N ALA A 547 -7.23 30.68 21.57
CA ALA A 547 -6.06 30.24 20.81
C ALA A 547 -5.24 31.43 20.29
N TRP A 548 -5.90 32.47 19.78
CA TRP A 548 -5.23 33.69 19.31
C TRP A 548 -4.64 34.51 20.45
N MET A 549 -5.32 34.58 21.60
CA MET A 549 -4.80 35.22 22.80
C MET A 549 -3.49 34.56 23.26
N ARG A 550 -3.42 33.23 23.29
CA ARG A 550 -2.17 32.49 23.60
C ARG A 550 -1.06 32.73 22.57
N ARG A 551 -1.40 32.83 21.27
CA ARG A 551 -0.42 33.16 20.23
C ARG A 551 0.10 34.59 20.35
N ALA A 552 -0.77 35.55 20.70
CA ALA A 552 -0.40 36.93 20.96
C ALA A 552 0.57 37.01 22.17
N ASP A 553 0.24 36.36 23.29
CA ASP A 553 1.11 36.29 24.46
C ASP A 553 2.47 35.64 24.14
N SER A 554 2.47 34.52 23.41
CA SER A 554 3.71 33.86 23.02
C SER A 554 4.57 34.71 22.07
N ALA A 555 3.96 35.48 21.18
CA ALA A 555 4.67 36.44 20.33
C ALA A 555 5.26 37.60 21.16
N LEU A 556 4.51 38.10 22.15
CA LEU A 556 4.93 39.17 23.05
C LEU A 556 6.12 38.73 23.92
N LEU A 557 6.08 37.51 24.46
CA LEU A 557 7.17 36.89 25.22
C LEU A 557 8.45 36.75 24.39
N ARG A 558 8.33 36.53 23.07
CA ARG A 558 9.45 36.46 22.12
C ARG A 558 9.87 37.82 21.56
N ARG A 559 9.21 38.92 21.96
CA ARG A 559 9.37 40.28 21.42
C ARG A 559 9.19 40.36 19.89
N ASP A 560 8.39 39.48 19.30
CA ASP A 560 8.06 39.50 17.87
C ASP A 560 6.78 40.33 17.65
N MET A 561 6.96 41.64 17.49
CA MET A 561 5.86 42.60 17.36
C MET A 561 5.03 42.38 16.09
N THR A 562 5.62 41.83 15.03
CA THR A 562 4.91 41.54 13.76
C THR A 562 4.01 40.32 13.91
N ALA A 563 4.46 39.28 14.62
CA ALA A 563 3.60 38.14 14.96
C ALA A 563 2.50 38.53 15.94
N PHE A 564 2.78 39.39 16.92
CA PHE A 564 1.78 39.92 17.84
C PHE A 564 0.70 40.71 17.10
N GLY A 565 1.08 41.67 16.23
CA GLY A 565 0.13 42.48 15.47
C GLY A 565 -0.81 41.63 14.61
N ARG A 566 -0.30 40.57 13.98
CA ARG A 566 -1.14 39.61 13.20
C ARG A 566 -2.10 38.82 14.09
N ALA A 567 -1.64 38.34 15.24
CA ALA A 567 -2.49 37.62 16.18
C ALA A 567 -3.56 38.53 16.80
N TRP A 568 -3.24 39.81 17.03
CA TRP A 568 -4.15 40.80 17.58
C TRP A 568 -5.25 41.21 16.60
N GLU A 569 -4.91 41.47 15.33
CA GLU A 569 -5.93 41.76 14.31
C GLU A 569 -6.86 40.57 14.07
N ALA A 570 -6.33 39.33 14.10
CA ALA A 570 -7.16 38.13 14.02
C ALA A 570 -8.10 37.98 15.23
N LEU A 571 -7.63 38.31 16.44
CA LEU A 571 -8.45 38.34 17.66
C LEU A 571 -9.55 39.40 17.56
N ARG A 572 -9.20 40.59 17.06
CA ARG A 572 -10.11 41.72 16.92
C ARG A 572 -11.23 41.44 15.91
N GLY A 573 -10.90 40.83 14.77
CA GLY A 573 -11.91 40.39 13.78
C GLY A 573 -12.93 39.43 14.41
N LEU A 574 -12.45 38.42 15.14
CA LEU A 574 -13.31 37.44 15.81
C LEU A 574 -14.22 38.05 16.89
N LEU A 575 -13.77 39.12 17.58
CA LEU A 575 -14.56 39.77 18.64
C LEU A 575 -15.56 40.79 18.08
N LEU A 576 -15.23 41.50 17.01
CA LEU A 576 -16.06 42.59 16.48
C LEU A 576 -17.11 42.13 15.45
N GLU A 577 -16.89 41.04 14.70
CA GLU A 577 -17.80 40.64 13.61
C GLU A 577 -19.02 39.81 14.06
N GLY A 578 -19.21 39.56 15.36
CA GLY A 578 -20.29 38.69 15.85
C GLY A 578 -21.21 39.30 16.91
N THR A 579 -21.40 40.61 16.90
CA THR A 579 -22.61 41.23 17.49
C THR A 579 -23.65 41.33 16.40
N PRO A 580 -24.72 40.51 16.41
CA PRO A 580 -25.86 40.76 15.56
C PRO A 580 -26.53 42.07 16.04
N GLU A 581 -26.82 42.99 15.11
CA GLU A 581 -27.78 44.09 15.36
C GLU A 581 -29.20 43.55 15.47
#